data_AF-A0A2H1WZ44-F1
#
_entry.id   AF-A0A2H1WZ44-F1
#
_cell.length_a   1.000
_cell.length_b   1.000
_cell.length_c   1.000
_cell.angle_alpha   90.00
_cell.angle_beta   90.00
_cell.angle_gamma   90.00
#
_symmetry.space_group_name_H-M   'P 1'
#
loop_
_entity.id
_entity.type
_entity.pdbx_description
1 polymer ?
#
loop_
_entity_poly.entity_id
_entity_poly.type
_entity_poly.pdbx_seq_one_letter_code
_entity_poly.pdbx_strand_id
1 'polypeptide(L)'
;MYAFSEGHSYEWVQKQLSEEDQPVLSYKTIADWYSYCREVVVIYMLEHVTADRKIGGPNKIVQIDESKFGRRKYNRGRHIEGHWVIGMIEDGSDDLRLEVCPDNERMSEVLVPLIKKHLKKVFRQQHNKSDFTD
;
A
#
# COMPACT_ATOMS: atom_id res chain seq x y z
N MET A 1 0.57 2.52 -20.38
CA MET A 1 1.26 1.65 -19.40
C MET A 1 0.48 1.49 -18.09
N TYR A 2 -0.26 2.50 -17.61
CA TYR A 2 -1.08 2.45 -16.38
C TYR A 2 -2.41 1.67 -16.46
N ALA A 3 -2.71 1.03 -17.59
CA ALA A 3 -4.02 0.41 -17.76
C ALA A 3 -4.33 -0.69 -16.74
N PHE A 4 -3.29 -1.36 -16.22
CA PHE A 4 -3.42 -2.39 -15.19
C PHE A 4 -3.97 -1.84 -13.86
N SER A 5 -3.70 -0.56 -13.52
CA SER A 5 -4.09 0.07 -12.26
C SER A 5 -5.42 0.81 -12.33
N GLU A 6 -5.89 1.15 -13.54
CA GLU A 6 -7.08 1.99 -13.75
C GLU A 6 -8.38 1.20 -13.97
N GLY A 7 -8.33 -0.14 -13.94
CA GLY A 7 -9.52 -0.98 -14.06
C GLY A 7 -10.15 -0.98 -15.46
N HIS A 8 -9.39 -0.62 -16.49
CA HIS A 8 -9.86 -0.65 -17.88
C HIS A 8 -10.19 -2.07 -18.33
N SER A 9 -11.18 -2.18 -19.23
CA SER A 9 -11.55 -3.47 -19.83
C SER A 9 -10.46 -3.95 -20.78
N TYR A 10 -10.36 -5.27 -20.99
CA TYR A 10 -9.38 -5.82 -21.92
C TYR A 10 -9.61 -5.36 -23.36
N GLU A 11 -10.87 -5.13 -23.74
CA GLU A 11 -11.22 -4.58 -25.05
C GLU A 11 -10.68 -3.15 -25.23
N TRP A 12 -10.80 -2.31 -24.20
CA TRP A 12 -10.26 -0.94 -24.23
C TRP A 12 -8.74 -0.97 -24.41
N VAL A 13 -8.07 -1.87 -23.68
CA VAL A 13 -6.62 -2.04 -23.73
C VAL A 13 -6.16 -2.54 -25.09
N GLN A 14 -6.87 -3.51 -25.68
CA GLN A 14 -6.60 -3.97 -27.03
C GLN A 14 -6.68 -2.82 -28.04
N LYS A 15 -7.76 -2.03 -28.00
CA LYS A 15 -7.94 -0.89 -28.92
C LYS A 15 -6.86 0.17 -28.76
N GLN A 16 -6.44 0.43 -27.52
CA GLN A 16 -5.42 1.43 -27.24
C GLN A 16 -4.02 0.99 -27.68
N LEU A 17 -3.75 -0.31 -27.69
CA LEU A 17 -2.44 -0.89 -28.03
C LEU A 17 -2.37 -1.43 -29.46
N SER A 18 -3.49 -1.52 -30.17
CA SER A 18 -3.51 -1.91 -31.57
C SER A 18 -3.04 -0.75 -32.45
N GLU A 19 -1.92 -0.92 -33.14
CA GLU A 19 -1.44 -0.04 -34.19
C GLU A 19 -1.85 -0.59 -35.57
N GLU A 20 -1.93 0.26 -36.59
CA GLU A 20 -2.10 -0.20 -37.98
C GLU A 20 -0.92 -1.11 -38.36
N ASP A 21 -1.20 -2.26 -38.97
CA ASP A 21 -0.26 -3.34 -39.34
C ASP A 21 0.34 -4.21 -38.20
N GLN A 22 -0.06 -4.05 -36.93
CA GLN A 22 0.40 -4.94 -35.85
C GLN A 22 -0.64 -5.98 -35.41
N PRO A 23 -0.22 -7.18 -34.99
CA PRO A 23 -1.13 -8.19 -34.47
C PRO A 23 -1.77 -7.72 -33.15
N VAL A 24 -3.10 -7.84 -33.07
CA VAL A 24 -3.87 -7.49 -31.86
C VAL A 24 -3.49 -8.42 -30.72
N LEU A 25 -3.16 -7.85 -29.55
CA LEU A 25 -2.85 -8.61 -28.35
C LEU A 25 -4.04 -9.47 -27.90
N SER A 26 -3.81 -10.73 -27.54
CA SER A 26 -4.88 -11.57 -27.01
C SER A 26 -5.30 -11.15 -25.60
N TYR A 27 -6.55 -11.44 -25.20
CA TYR A 27 -6.99 -11.25 -23.81
C TYR A 27 -6.13 -12.00 -22.81
N LYS A 28 -5.62 -13.18 -23.19
CA LYS A 28 -4.70 -13.96 -22.36
C LYS A 28 -3.41 -13.17 -22.10
N THR A 29 -2.81 -12.61 -23.15
CA THR A 29 -1.59 -11.79 -23.04
C THR A 29 -1.81 -10.58 -22.14
N ILE A 30 -2.95 -9.90 -22.24
CA ILE A 30 -3.28 -8.75 -21.38
C ILE A 30 -3.45 -9.18 -19.92
N ALA A 31 -4.13 -10.30 -19.67
CA ALA A 31 -4.31 -10.84 -18.33
C ALA A 31 -2.96 -11.26 -17.70
N ASP A 32 -2.10 -11.92 -18.47
CA ASP A 32 -0.76 -12.32 -18.05
C ASP A 32 0.10 -11.09 -17.73
N TRP A 33 0.07 -10.06 -18.59
CA TRP A 33 0.77 -8.80 -18.34
C TRP A 33 0.30 -8.10 -17.06
N TYR A 34 -1.01 -8.07 -16.81
CA TYR A 34 -1.57 -7.49 -15.59
C TYR A 34 -1.14 -8.28 -14.35
N SER A 35 -1.04 -9.60 -14.44
CA SER A 35 -0.53 -10.45 -13.37
C SER A 35 0.93 -10.16 -13.09
N TYR A 36 1.76 -10.07 -14.13
CA TYR A 36 3.16 -9.71 -14.01
C TYR A 36 3.36 -8.35 -13.35
N CYS A 37 2.62 -7.30 -13.75
CA CYS A 37 2.69 -6.00 -13.09
C CYS A 37 2.37 -6.07 -11.59
N ARG A 38 1.35 -6.86 -11.20
CA ARG A 38 1.01 -7.05 -9.78
C ARG A 38 2.10 -7.80 -9.03
N GLU A 39 2.69 -8.82 -9.63
CA GLU A 39 3.79 -9.59 -9.03
C GLU A 39 4.99 -8.70 -8.74
N VAL A 40 5.37 -7.84 -9.68
CA VAL A 40 6.48 -6.87 -9.50
C VAL A 40 6.19 -5.94 -8.31
N VAL A 41 4.97 -5.42 -8.19
CA VAL A 41 4.56 -4.58 -7.07
C VAL A 41 4.65 -5.34 -5.74
N VAL A 42 4.18 -6.59 -5.70
CA VAL A 42 4.25 -7.45 -4.50
C VAL A 42 5.70 -7.74 -4.11
N ILE A 43 6.57 -8.06 -5.08
CA ILE A 43 7.99 -8.29 -4.83
C ILE A 43 8.64 -7.05 -4.22
N TYR A 44 8.44 -5.88 -4.83
CA TYR A 44 8.93 -4.60 -4.30
C TYR A 44 8.47 -4.37 -2.86
N MET A 45 7.17 -4.56 -2.58
CA MET A 45 6.63 -4.40 -1.23
C MET A 45 7.24 -5.38 -0.23
N LEU A 46 7.40 -6.66 -0.61
CA LEU A 46 7.99 -7.68 0.26
C LEU A 46 9.45 -7.37 0.57
N GLU A 47 10.23 -6.92 -0.41
CA GLU A 47 11.62 -6.49 -0.19
C GLU A 47 11.69 -5.34 0.81
N HIS A 48 10.79 -4.35 0.70
CA HIS A 48 10.78 -3.20 1.61
C HIS A 48 10.28 -3.57 3.02
N VAL A 49 9.28 -4.45 3.13
CA VAL A 49 8.76 -4.93 4.43
C VAL A 49 9.75 -5.86 5.16
N THR A 50 10.51 -6.66 4.42
CA THR A 50 11.45 -7.66 5.00
C THR A 50 12.86 -7.14 5.18
N ALA A 51 13.26 -6.09 4.46
CA ALA A 51 14.51 -5.39 4.75
C ALA A 51 14.49 -4.85 6.19
N ASP A 52 15.58 -5.04 6.93
CA ASP A 52 15.78 -4.47 8.28
C ASP A 52 16.05 -2.95 8.23
N ARG A 53 15.28 -2.26 7.40
CA ARG A 53 15.32 -0.81 7.17
C ARG A 53 13.99 -0.25 7.60
N LYS A 54 13.93 0.29 8.80
CA LYS A 54 12.76 1.01 9.31
C LYS A 54 12.69 2.42 8.73
N ILE A 55 11.48 2.94 8.51
CA ILE A 55 11.25 4.32 8.05
C ILE A 55 11.12 5.28 9.25
N GLY A 56 11.23 6.59 8.99
CA GLY A 56 11.16 7.62 10.00
C GLY A 56 12.45 7.80 10.79
N GLY A 57 12.32 8.36 12.00
CA GLY A 57 13.43 8.72 12.89
C GLY A 57 13.38 10.19 13.30
N PRO A 58 14.41 10.71 14.00
CA PRO A 58 14.48 12.12 14.38
C PRO A 58 14.29 13.03 13.16
N ASN A 59 13.45 14.07 13.29
CA ASN A 59 13.14 15.03 12.24
C ASN A 59 12.49 14.45 10.96
N LYS A 60 11.93 13.24 11.04
CA LYS A 60 11.16 12.63 9.95
C LYS A 60 9.70 12.47 10.36
N ILE A 61 8.79 12.81 9.45
CA ILE A 61 7.35 12.64 9.61
C ILE A 61 6.96 11.39 8.83
N VAL A 62 6.29 10.46 9.50
CA VAL A 62 5.69 9.29 8.84
C VAL A 62 4.19 9.39 8.96
N GLN A 63 3.51 9.32 7.82
CA GLN A 63 2.06 9.25 7.74
C GLN A 63 1.65 7.79 7.83
N ILE A 64 0.61 7.50 8.63
CA ILE A 64 0.11 6.15 8.87
C ILE A 64 -1.39 6.18 8.64
N ASP A 65 -1.91 5.22 7.88
CA ASP A 65 -3.34 5.08 7.64
C ASP A 65 -3.76 3.61 7.61
N GLU A 66 -5.05 3.36 7.87
CA GLU A 66 -5.67 2.04 7.91
C GLU A 66 -6.80 1.97 6.90
N SER A 67 -6.72 1.00 5.98
CA SER A 67 -7.72 0.82 4.94
C SER A 67 -8.19 -0.62 4.86
N LYS A 68 -9.50 -0.82 4.66
CA LYS A 68 -10.08 -2.14 4.42
C LYS A 68 -10.26 -2.36 2.92
N PHE A 69 -9.46 -3.27 2.37
CA PHE A 69 -9.51 -3.64 0.96
C PHE A 69 -10.44 -4.83 0.76
N GLY A 70 -11.61 -4.58 0.19
CA GLY A 70 -12.63 -5.60 -0.05
C GLY A 70 -13.56 -5.27 -1.19
N ARG A 71 -14.14 -6.29 -1.83
CA ARG A 71 -15.18 -6.08 -2.84
C ARG A 71 -16.52 -5.89 -2.13
N ARG A 72 -17.19 -4.78 -2.45
CA ARG A 72 -18.61 -4.60 -2.12
C ARG A 72 -19.45 -5.36 -3.14
N LYS A 73 -20.54 -5.99 -2.71
CA LYS A 73 -21.55 -6.51 -3.65
C LYS A 73 -22.13 -5.32 -4.43
N TYR A 74 -21.89 -5.24 -5.74
CA TYR A 74 -22.33 -4.13 -6.60
C TYR A 74 -21.88 -2.71 -6.16
N ASN A 75 -20.74 -2.56 -5.47
CA ASN A 75 -20.31 -1.28 -4.87
C ASN A 75 -21.33 -0.64 -3.90
N ARG A 76 -22.35 -1.38 -3.44
CA ARG A 76 -23.44 -0.91 -2.57
C ARG A 76 -23.66 -1.87 -1.40
N GLY A 77 -24.18 -1.36 -0.29
CA GLY A 77 -24.54 -2.18 0.88
C GLY A 77 -23.37 -2.59 1.79
N ARG A 78 -23.60 -3.59 2.65
CA ARG A 78 -22.65 -4.07 3.68
C ARG A 78 -21.33 -4.50 3.03
N HIS A 79 -20.21 -4.16 3.68
CA HIS A 79 -18.88 -4.64 3.29
C HIS A 79 -18.72 -6.08 3.78
N ILE A 80 -18.61 -7.06 2.88
CA ILE A 80 -18.76 -8.48 3.25
C ILE A 80 -17.45 -9.26 3.21
N GLU A 81 -16.43 -8.86 2.46
CA GLU A 81 -15.18 -9.64 2.42
C GLU A 81 -13.99 -8.77 1.99
N GLY A 82 -12.94 -8.73 2.81
CA GLY A 82 -11.78 -7.88 2.56
C GLY A 82 -10.79 -7.91 3.72
N HIS A 83 -9.57 -7.44 3.47
CA HIS A 83 -8.47 -7.42 4.42
C HIS A 83 -8.22 -6.00 4.92
N TRP A 84 -8.05 -5.85 6.24
CA TRP A 84 -7.44 -4.66 6.80
C TRP A 84 -5.97 -4.63 6.44
N VAL A 85 -5.51 -3.46 6.01
CA VAL A 85 -4.12 -3.18 5.67
C VAL A 85 -3.75 -1.88 6.34
N ILE A 86 -2.58 -1.86 6.97
CA ILE A 86 -1.95 -0.65 7.47
C ILE A 86 -0.90 -0.18 6.45
N GLY A 87 -0.96 1.11 6.11
CA GLY A 87 -0.03 1.77 5.22
C GLY A 87 0.79 2.82 5.94
N MET A 88 2.06 2.95 5.57
CA MET A 88 2.99 3.94 6.15
C MET A 88 3.91 4.50 5.08
N ILE A 89 4.10 5.82 5.07
CA ILE A 89 5.02 6.49 4.13
C ILE A 89 5.72 7.65 4.83
N GLU A 90 7.03 7.76 4.62
CA GLU A 90 7.80 8.92 5.08
C GLU A 90 7.54 10.12 4.16
N ASP A 91 7.28 11.29 4.73
CA ASP A 91 7.02 12.49 3.94
C ASP A 91 8.22 12.85 3.03
N GLY A 92 7.94 13.12 1.76
CA GLY A 92 8.97 13.35 0.73
C GLY A 92 9.79 12.12 0.34
N SER A 93 9.34 10.91 0.68
CA SER A 93 9.96 9.63 0.30
C SER A 93 9.01 8.77 -0.52
N ASP A 94 9.57 7.95 -1.40
CA ASP A 94 8.84 6.90 -2.13
C ASP A 94 8.83 5.55 -1.36
N ASP A 95 9.39 5.50 -0.14
CA ASP A 95 9.44 4.29 0.70
C ASP A 95 8.08 4.03 1.37
N LEU A 96 7.21 3.31 0.65
CA LEU A 96 5.89 2.86 1.09
C LEU A 96 5.98 1.51 1.81
N ARG A 97 5.37 1.41 3.00
CA ARG A 97 5.15 0.16 3.74
C ARG A 97 3.69 -0.18 3.77
N LEU A 98 3.32 -1.36 3.29
CA LEU A 98 1.99 -1.93 3.42
C LEU A 98 2.08 -3.28 4.13
N GLU A 99 1.26 -3.49 5.16
CA GLU A 99 1.15 -4.79 5.83
C GLU A 99 -0.31 -5.15 6.09
N VAL A 100 -0.67 -6.39 5.74
CA VAL A 100 -1.99 -6.95 6.03
C VAL A 100 -2.10 -7.20 7.53
N CYS A 101 -3.19 -6.75 8.15
CA CYS A 101 -3.44 -7.00 9.55
C CYS A 101 -3.72 -8.50 9.79
N PRO A 102 -2.99 -9.16 10.71
CA PRO A 102 -3.27 -10.52 11.13
C PRO A 102 -4.74 -10.70 11.53
N ASP A 103 -5.28 -11.87 11.20
CA ASP A 103 -6.67 -12.27 11.50
C ASP A 103 -7.74 -11.27 11.01
N ASN A 104 -7.36 -10.35 10.12
CA ASN A 104 -8.20 -9.27 9.64
C ASN A 104 -8.76 -8.39 10.78
N GLU A 105 -7.92 -8.11 11.79
CA GLU A 105 -8.28 -7.31 12.95
C GLU A 105 -7.61 -5.92 12.94
N ARG A 106 -8.39 -4.89 13.29
CA ARG A 106 -7.96 -3.49 13.36
C ARG A 106 -7.87 -2.98 14.81
N MET A 107 -7.52 -3.88 15.72
CA MET A 107 -7.43 -3.57 17.13
C MET A 107 -6.08 -2.92 17.42
N SER A 108 -6.01 -2.03 18.42
CA SER A 108 -4.76 -1.32 18.76
C SER A 108 -3.62 -2.28 19.12
N GLU A 109 -3.99 -3.42 19.70
CA GLU A 109 -3.16 -4.55 20.09
C GLU A 109 -2.47 -5.20 18.88
N VAL A 110 -3.11 -5.13 17.71
CA VAL A 110 -2.57 -5.61 16.43
C VAL A 110 -1.78 -4.50 15.73
N LEU A 111 -2.33 -3.28 15.69
CA LEU A 111 -1.75 -2.17 14.93
C LEU A 111 -0.46 -1.63 15.54
N VAL A 112 -0.38 -1.48 16.87
CA VAL A 112 0.79 -0.92 17.55
C VAL A 112 2.06 -1.77 17.32
N PRO A 113 2.01 -3.13 17.43
CA PRO A 113 3.14 -3.97 17.03
C PRO A 113 3.55 -3.80 15.58
N LEU A 114 2.59 -3.73 14.64
CA LEU A 114 2.87 -3.53 13.22
C LEU A 114 3.56 -2.17 12.96
N ILE A 115 3.09 -1.10 13.60
CA ILE A 115 3.74 0.21 13.52
C ILE A 115 5.17 0.15 14.08
N LYS A 116 5.38 -0.49 15.23
CA LYS A 116 6.71 -0.63 15.84
C LYS A 116 7.68 -1.47 15.00
N LYS A 117 7.16 -2.42 14.22
CA LYS A 117 7.94 -3.22 13.26
C LYS A 117 8.58 -2.31 12.21
N HIS A 118 7.81 -1.37 11.65
CA HIS A 118 8.24 -0.52 10.53
C HIS A 118 8.91 0.80 10.91
N LEU A 119 8.64 1.35 12.09
CA LEU A 119 9.16 2.68 12.46
C LEU A 119 10.43 2.62 13.30
N LYS A 120 11.38 3.51 12.99
CA LYS A 120 12.54 3.76 13.86
C LYS A 120 12.06 4.32 15.21
N LYS A 121 12.67 3.86 16.30
CA LYS A 121 12.38 4.38 17.63
C LYS A 121 12.80 5.85 17.69
N VAL A 122 11.86 6.73 17.99
CA VAL A 122 12.18 8.10 18.37
C VAL A 122 12.42 8.10 19.87
N PHE A 123 13.65 8.44 20.30
CA PHE A 123 13.89 8.74 21.70
C PHE A 123 13.16 10.06 22.00
N ARG A 124 12.12 9.99 22.81
CA ARG A 124 11.44 11.18 23.33
C ARG A 124 12.48 11.93 24.17
N GLN A 125 13.02 13.04 23.66
CA GLN A 125 13.66 14.00 24.56
C GLN A 125 12.56 14.47 25.50
N GLN A 126 12.74 14.26 26.80
CA GLN A 126 11.88 14.88 27.77
C GLN A 126 12.11 16.39 27.62
N HIS A 127 11.17 17.09 26.99
CA HIS A 127 11.07 18.52 27.22
C HIS A 127 10.74 18.66 28.71
N ASN A 128 11.73 19.14 29.47
CA ASN A 128 11.51 19.56 30.84
C ASN A 128 10.35 20.54 30.84
N LYS A 129 9.31 20.23 31.62
CA LYS A 129 8.32 21.23 32.05
C LYS A 129 9.05 22.23 32.94
N SER A 130 9.55 23.29 32.35
CA SER A 130 9.81 24.55 33.03
C SER A 130 9.41 25.65 32.07
N ASP A 131 8.76 26.68 32.61
CA ASP A 131 8.38 27.93 31.94
C ASP A 131 6.94 27.97 31.43
N PHE A 132 6.01 27.77 32.37
CA PHE A 132 4.77 28.57 32.42
C PHE A 132 4.50 28.92 33.89
N THR A 133 5.25 29.92 34.37
CA THR A 133 4.84 30.82 35.44
C THR A 133 5.12 32.23 34.93
N ASP A 134 4.06 32.89 34.47
CA ASP A 134 3.68 34.27 34.81
C ASP A 134 2.23 34.50 34.35
#